data_AF-A0A838V1K4-F1
#
_entry.id   AF-A0A838V1K4-F1
#
_cell.length_a   1.000
_cell.length_b   1.000
_cell.length_c   1.000
_cell.angle_alpha   90.00
_cell.angle_beta   90.00
_cell.angle_gamma   90.00
#
_symmetry.space_group_name_H-M   'P 1'
#
loop_
_entity.id
_entity.type
_entity.pdbx_description
1 polymer ?
#
loop_
_entity_poly.entity_id
_entity_poly.type
_entity_poly.pdbx_seq_one_letter_code
_entity_poly.pdbx_strand_id
1 'polypeptide(L)'
;MMGSRSRLAIALIVAAIFALTLAACGASGGSTTSDGSTAGESPAAEANKKAKQEFNSSKSKVPKFGQEASVGEREAASAVLAENLQARGAKDWARQCASLSKAQAKAFAERATYYHVGKTCAKGLEREGKSAPAAVFVDTMTDPIVALRVKGKKGYALYHGNDGKNYAMPMELEGDEWKVAEVVTTEIP
;
A
#
# COMPACT_ATOMS: atom_id res chain seq x y z
N MET A 1 -49.37 9.34 18.27
CA MET A 1 -49.08 10.74 18.64
C MET A 1 -47.64 10.78 19.15
N MET A 2 -46.70 11.08 18.25
CA MET A 2 -45.96 12.36 18.11
C MET A 2 -44.82 12.53 19.13
N GLY A 3 -43.59 12.57 18.61
CA GLY A 3 -42.38 12.83 19.41
C GLY A 3 -41.06 12.84 18.65
N SER A 4 -41.03 13.26 17.37
CA SER A 4 -39.81 13.45 16.58
C SER A 4 -39.47 14.94 16.52
N ARG A 5 -38.52 15.42 17.35
CA ARG A 5 -37.98 16.79 17.31
C ARG A 5 -36.59 16.87 17.93
N SER A 6 -35.54 16.51 17.17
CA SER A 6 -34.18 17.01 17.46
C SER A 6 -33.23 16.79 16.29
N ARG A 7 -33.52 17.43 15.15
CA ARG A 7 -32.62 17.53 13.99
C ARG A 7 -32.91 18.83 13.25
N LEU A 8 -32.44 19.96 13.77
CA LEU A 8 -32.46 21.25 13.06
C LEU A 8 -31.72 22.31 13.88
N ALA A 9 -30.38 22.27 13.93
CA ALA A 9 -29.57 23.41 14.39
C ALA A 9 -28.04 23.27 14.16
N ILE A 10 -27.56 22.71 13.04
CA ILE A 10 -26.12 22.88 12.68
C ILE A 10 -26.01 23.01 11.15
N ALA A 11 -26.60 24.05 10.62
CA ALA A 11 -26.42 24.49 9.24
C ALA A 11 -26.40 26.01 9.28
N LEU A 12 -25.25 26.61 9.64
CA LEU A 12 -24.89 28.03 9.47
C LEU A 12 -23.49 28.27 10.08
N ILE A 13 -22.44 27.71 9.47
CA ILE A 13 -21.10 28.31 9.51
C ILE A 13 -20.74 28.58 8.05
N VAL A 14 -21.35 29.66 7.57
CA VAL A 14 -21.16 30.28 6.27
C VAL A 14 -20.09 31.35 6.42
N ALA A 15 -19.16 31.37 5.47
CA ALA A 15 -18.43 32.53 5.00
C ALA A 15 -17.52 33.28 5.98
N ALA A 16 -16.26 32.86 6.07
CA ALA A 16 -15.12 33.77 6.15
C ALA A 16 -13.83 32.99 5.86
N ILE A 17 -13.15 33.35 4.77
CA ILE A 17 -11.74 33.18 4.37
C ILE A 17 -11.77 33.23 2.83
N PHE A 18 -12.00 34.41 2.21
CA PHE A 18 -10.94 35.31 1.72
C PHE A 18 -9.81 34.51 1.03
N ALA A 19 -9.86 34.29 -0.29
CA ALA A 19 -9.49 35.24 -1.36
C ALA A 19 -8.03 35.71 -1.29
N LEU A 20 -7.11 34.95 -1.90
CA LEU A 20 -5.75 35.32 -2.37
C LEU A 20 -5.27 34.11 -3.22
N THR A 21 -4.72 34.15 -4.44
CA THR A 21 -4.27 35.14 -5.42
C THR A 21 -3.95 34.32 -6.69
N LEU A 22 -4.50 34.68 -7.85
CA LEU A 22 -3.80 35.21 -9.04
C LEU A 22 -2.59 34.43 -9.59
N ALA A 23 -2.78 33.97 -10.84
CA ALA A 23 -1.87 34.09 -11.98
C ALA A 23 -0.51 33.38 -11.96
N ALA A 24 -0.38 32.34 -12.81
CA ALA A 24 0.83 32.11 -13.60
C ALA A 24 0.51 31.20 -14.81
N CYS A 25 -0.06 31.79 -15.87
CA CYS A 25 0.01 31.22 -17.20
C CYS A 25 1.28 31.81 -17.85
N GLY A 26 2.33 31.00 -17.94
CA GLY A 26 3.60 31.39 -18.53
C GLY A 26 4.03 30.34 -19.55
N ALA A 27 3.61 30.54 -20.81
CA ALA A 27 4.21 29.88 -21.96
C ALA A 27 5.54 30.59 -22.27
N SER A 28 6.65 29.85 -22.19
CA SER A 28 7.91 30.22 -22.81
C SER A 28 8.51 28.98 -23.46
N GLY A 29 8.45 28.97 -24.78
CA GLY A 29 9.20 28.03 -25.61
C GLY A 29 10.70 28.28 -25.46
N GLY A 30 11.44 27.20 -25.22
CA GLY A 30 12.90 27.19 -25.22
C GLY A 30 13.36 25.89 -25.87
N SER A 31 13.74 25.98 -27.14
CA SER A 31 14.55 24.96 -27.80
C SER A 31 15.97 25.02 -27.24
N THR A 32 16.38 24.02 -26.48
CA THR A 32 17.76 23.89 -26.03
C THR A 32 18.22 22.44 -26.19
N THR A 33 19.01 22.25 -27.24
CA THR A 33 20.22 21.43 -27.35
C THR A 33 20.36 20.21 -26.44
N SER A 34 20.44 19.06 -27.11
CA SER A 34 20.87 17.77 -26.56
C SER A 34 22.35 17.82 -26.16
N ASP A 35 22.63 18.22 -24.92
CA ASP A 35 23.92 17.97 -24.29
C ASP A 35 23.84 16.66 -23.51
N GLY A 36 24.63 15.68 -23.96
CA GLY A 36 24.85 14.40 -23.29
C GLY A 36 25.50 14.61 -21.93
N SER A 37 24.67 14.87 -20.91
CA SER A 37 25.08 14.77 -19.53
C SER A 37 25.11 13.30 -19.16
N THR A 38 26.32 12.75 -19.03
CA THR A 38 26.60 11.55 -18.22
C THR A 38 26.22 11.89 -16.77
N ALA A 39 24.92 11.84 -16.48
CA ALA A 39 24.40 12.07 -15.15
C ALA A 39 24.98 11.00 -14.24
N GLY A 40 25.86 11.42 -13.33
CA GLY A 40 26.34 10.59 -12.24
C GLY A 40 25.12 9.97 -11.57
N GLU A 41 25.06 8.64 -11.63
CA GLU A 41 23.95 7.88 -11.11
C GLU A 41 23.81 8.23 -9.63
N SER A 42 22.66 8.78 -9.23
CA SER A 42 22.44 9.14 -7.83
C SER A 42 22.69 7.92 -6.94
N PRO A 43 23.31 8.05 -5.75
CA PRO A 43 23.53 6.92 -4.84
C PRO A 43 22.25 6.12 -4.56
N ALA A 44 21.09 6.77 -4.59
CA ALA A 44 19.78 6.12 -4.46
C ALA A 44 19.40 5.24 -5.66
N ALA A 45 19.86 5.58 -6.87
CA ALA A 45 19.66 4.78 -8.08
C ALA A 45 20.58 3.56 -8.11
N GLU A 46 21.85 3.68 -7.69
CA GLU A 46 22.76 2.54 -7.56
C GLU A 46 22.31 1.57 -6.46
N ALA A 47 21.90 2.08 -5.29
CA ALA A 47 21.37 1.25 -4.21
C ALA A 47 20.13 0.46 -4.68
N ASN A 48 19.25 1.10 -5.45
CA ASN A 48 18.10 0.44 -6.08
C ASN A 48 18.52 -0.65 -7.07
N LYS A 49 19.56 -0.41 -7.90
CA LYS A 49 20.04 -1.43 -8.85
C LYS A 49 20.60 -2.66 -8.13
N LYS A 50 21.39 -2.45 -7.07
CA LYS A 50 21.99 -3.54 -6.29
C LYS A 50 20.92 -4.38 -5.58
N ALA A 51 19.96 -3.72 -4.92
CA ALA A 51 18.88 -4.42 -4.24
C ALA A 51 17.99 -5.20 -5.24
N LYS A 52 17.74 -4.66 -6.45
CA LYS A 52 17.07 -5.38 -7.54
C LYS A 52 17.83 -6.62 -8.02
N GLN A 53 19.16 -6.58 -8.07
CA GLN A 53 19.97 -7.75 -8.42
C GLN A 53 19.85 -8.85 -7.36
N GLU A 54 19.75 -8.48 -6.09
CA GLU A 54 19.60 -9.42 -4.98
C GLU A 54 18.33 -10.27 -5.13
N PHE A 55 17.17 -9.63 -5.37
CA PHE A 55 15.92 -10.35 -5.61
C PHE A 55 15.97 -11.26 -6.85
N ASN A 56 16.67 -10.85 -7.92
CA ASN A 56 16.75 -11.59 -9.18
C ASN A 56 17.60 -12.87 -9.13
N SER A 57 18.43 -13.03 -8.09
CA SER A 57 19.27 -14.21 -7.91
C SER A 57 18.50 -15.45 -7.40
N SER A 58 17.29 -15.24 -6.89
CA SER A 58 16.46 -16.30 -6.32
C SER A 58 15.81 -17.17 -7.40
N LYS A 59 15.61 -18.46 -7.11
CA LYS A 59 14.78 -19.37 -7.94
C LYS A 59 13.29 -18.97 -7.94
N SER A 60 12.92 -17.91 -7.22
CA SER A 60 11.54 -17.41 -7.15
C SER A 60 11.10 -16.84 -8.50
N LYS A 61 9.83 -17.07 -8.84
CA LYS A 61 9.21 -16.48 -10.04
C LYS A 61 8.78 -15.03 -9.82
N VAL A 62 8.69 -14.60 -8.57
CA VAL A 62 8.16 -13.28 -8.18
C VAL A 62 9.02 -12.11 -8.70
N PRO A 63 10.36 -12.12 -8.58
CA PRO A 63 11.21 -11.05 -9.14
C PRO A 63 11.06 -10.87 -10.65
N LYS A 64 10.75 -11.98 -11.36
CA LYS A 64 10.54 -12.00 -12.82
C LYS A 64 9.10 -11.65 -13.23
N PHE A 65 8.22 -11.40 -12.27
CA PHE A 65 6.84 -11.03 -12.55
C PHE A 65 6.78 -9.63 -13.17
N GLY A 66 6.01 -9.48 -14.24
CA GLY A 66 5.65 -8.16 -14.77
C GLY A 66 6.83 -7.25 -15.14
N GLN A 67 6.59 -5.95 -15.09
CA GLN A 67 7.56 -4.87 -15.26
C GLN A 67 7.76 -4.13 -13.93
N GLU A 68 8.85 -3.38 -13.81
CA GLU A 68 9.04 -2.52 -12.64
C GLU A 68 8.09 -1.32 -12.71
N ALA A 69 7.41 -1.00 -11.60
CA ALA A 69 6.58 0.19 -11.49
C ALA A 69 7.42 1.48 -11.45
N SER A 70 6.74 2.61 -11.64
CA SER A 70 7.36 3.93 -11.43
C SER A 70 7.77 4.16 -9.96
N VAL A 71 8.62 5.15 -9.72
CA VAL A 71 9.02 5.55 -8.36
C VAL A 71 7.81 5.95 -7.52
N GLY A 72 6.90 6.77 -8.08
CA GLY A 72 5.70 7.22 -7.37
C GLY A 72 4.74 6.08 -7.03
N GLU A 73 4.53 5.12 -7.94
CA GLU A 73 3.73 3.92 -7.63
C GLU A 73 4.37 3.07 -6.53
N ARG A 74 5.70 2.93 -6.55
CA ARG A 74 6.45 2.19 -5.52
C ARG A 74 6.31 2.86 -4.14
N GLU A 75 6.40 4.18 -4.08
CA GLU A 75 6.20 4.95 -2.84
C GLU A 75 4.77 4.81 -2.32
N ALA A 76 3.76 4.93 -3.19
CA ALA A 76 2.36 4.75 -2.84
C ALA A 76 2.08 3.33 -2.31
N ALA A 77 2.58 2.29 -2.99
CA ALA A 77 2.47 0.91 -2.54
C ALA A 77 3.21 0.67 -1.23
N SER A 78 4.36 1.33 -1.01
CA SER A 78 5.11 1.24 0.26
C SER A 78 4.28 1.74 1.43
N ALA A 79 3.63 2.90 1.28
CA ALA A 79 2.82 3.48 2.34
C ALA A 79 1.64 2.57 2.72
N VAL A 80 0.96 1.99 1.72
CA VAL A 80 -0.16 1.07 1.94
C VAL A 80 0.30 -0.22 2.63
N LEU A 81 1.44 -0.78 2.20
CA LEU A 81 1.99 -1.99 2.81
C LEU A 81 2.42 -1.75 4.26
N ALA A 82 3.13 -0.66 4.52
CA ALA A 82 3.54 -0.27 5.86
C ALA A 82 2.33 -0.11 6.78
N GLU A 83 1.27 0.58 6.32
CA GLU A 83 0.03 0.71 7.09
C GLU A 83 -0.63 -0.65 7.39
N ASN A 84 -0.66 -1.58 6.42
CA ASN A 84 -1.22 -2.91 6.64
C ASN A 84 -0.45 -3.71 7.71
N LEU A 85 0.89 -3.71 7.63
CA LEU A 85 1.75 -4.47 8.53
C LEU A 85 1.75 -3.88 9.94
N GLN A 86 1.81 -2.55 10.07
CA GLN A 86 1.68 -1.86 11.36
C GLN A 86 0.32 -2.12 12.00
N ALA A 87 -0.78 -2.00 11.25
CA ALA A 87 -2.12 -2.28 11.76
C ALA A 87 -2.27 -3.73 12.19
N ARG A 88 -1.69 -4.67 11.45
CA ARG A 88 -1.64 -6.09 11.83
C ARG A 88 -0.91 -6.32 13.13
N GLY A 89 0.29 -5.74 13.29
CA GLY A 89 1.08 -5.89 14.51
C GLY A 89 0.39 -5.27 15.73
N ALA A 90 -0.28 -4.14 15.55
CA ALA A 90 -1.11 -3.50 16.56
C ALA A 90 -2.46 -4.20 16.81
N LYS A 91 -2.79 -5.23 16.02
CA LYS A 91 -4.10 -5.90 16.03
C LYS A 91 -5.28 -4.94 15.77
N ASP A 92 -5.02 -3.85 15.05
CA ASP A 92 -6.03 -2.91 14.57
C ASP A 92 -6.66 -3.44 13.28
N TRP A 93 -7.61 -4.35 13.45
CA TRP A 93 -8.25 -5.05 12.34
C TRP A 93 -9.08 -4.15 11.43
N ALA A 94 -9.58 -3.02 11.94
CA ALA A 94 -10.33 -2.06 11.14
C ALA A 94 -9.38 -1.35 10.18
N ARG A 95 -8.24 -0.85 10.68
CA ARG A 95 -7.22 -0.20 9.87
C ARG A 95 -6.54 -1.16 8.91
N GLN A 96 -6.23 -2.39 9.36
CA GLN A 96 -5.67 -3.41 8.47
C GLN A 96 -6.64 -3.71 7.32
N CYS A 97 -7.95 -3.77 7.58
CA CYS A 97 -8.92 -4.01 6.54
C CYS A 97 -9.00 -2.88 5.49
N ALA A 98 -8.84 -1.62 5.90
CA ALA A 98 -8.93 -0.46 5.00
C ALA A 98 -7.82 -0.44 3.92
N SER A 99 -6.68 -1.10 4.19
CA SER A 99 -5.58 -1.26 3.24
C SER A 99 -5.69 -2.52 2.37
N LEU A 100 -6.67 -3.40 2.61
CA LEU A 100 -6.90 -4.59 1.78
C LEU A 100 -7.64 -4.25 0.48
N SER A 101 -7.44 -5.09 -0.53
CA SER A 101 -8.27 -5.03 -1.74
C SER A 101 -9.73 -5.35 -1.38
N LYS A 102 -10.68 -4.84 -2.17
CA LYS A 102 -12.12 -5.11 -1.98
C LYS A 102 -12.41 -6.61 -1.98
N ALA A 103 -11.73 -7.36 -2.86
CA ALA A 103 -11.87 -8.80 -2.94
C ALA A 103 -11.45 -9.47 -1.62
N GLN A 104 -10.28 -9.10 -1.09
CA GLN A 104 -9.77 -9.69 0.15
C GLN A 104 -10.59 -9.26 1.38
N ALA A 105 -10.97 -7.98 1.46
CA ALA A 105 -11.84 -7.48 2.51
C ALA A 105 -13.20 -8.21 2.52
N LYS A 106 -13.78 -8.44 1.34
CA LYS A 106 -15.01 -9.22 1.18
C LYS A 106 -14.82 -10.66 1.64
N ALA A 107 -13.73 -11.32 1.26
CA ALA A 107 -13.45 -12.70 1.69
C ALA A 107 -13.39 -12.83 3.23
N PHE A 108 -12.77 -11.87 3.93
CA PHE A 108 -12.78 -11.86 5.40
C PHE A 108 -14.17 -11.59 5.99
N ALA A 109 -14.97 -10.72 5.38
CA ALA A 109 -16.34 -10.47 5.83
C ALA A 109 -17.24 -11.71 5.67
N GLU A 110 -17.07 -12.46 4.58
CA GLU A 110 -17.74 -13.74 4.35
C GLU A 110 -17.31 -14.78 5.38
N ARG A 111 -16.01 -14.88 5.69
CA ARG A 111 -15.51 -15.75 6.76
C ARG A 111 -16.04 -15.35 8.14
N ALA A 112 -16.14 -14.06 8.44
CA ALA A 112 -16.76 -13.57 9.68
C ALA A 112 -18.21 -14.05 9.81
N THR A 113 -18.95 -14.02 8.70
CA THR A 113 -20.33 -14.49 8.61
C THR A 113 -20.41 -16.01 8.81
N TYR A 114 -19.53 -16.76 8.14
CA TYR A 114 -19.43 -18.22 8.26
C TYR A 114 -19.15 -18.68 9.70
N TYR A 115 -18.25 -18.00 10.42
CA TYR A 115 -17.94 -18.32 11.82
C TYR A 115 -18.90 -17.70 12.84
N HIS A 116 -19.97 -17.02 12.41
CA HIS A 116 -20.94 -16.35 13.28
C HIS A 116 -20.33 -15.32 14.27
N VAL A 117 -19.23 -14.65 13.87
CA VAL A 117 -18.55 -13.63 14.71
C VAL A 117 -18.84 -12.19 14.29
N GLY A 118 -19.56 -11.99 13.18
CA GLY A 118 -19.90 -10.68 12.64
C GLY A 118 -20.11 -10.73 11.13
N LYS A 119 -20.14 -9.56 10.50
CA LYS A 119 -20.29 -9.40 9.03
C LYS A 119 -19.26 -8.47 8.41
N THR A 120 -18.24 -8.10 9.18
CA THR A 120 -17.21 -7.15 8.74
C THR A 120 -15.89 -7.87 8.54
N CYS A 121 -15.10 -7.36 7.61
CA CYS A 121 -13.73 -7.80 7.38
C CYS A 121 -12.87 -7.76 8.65
N ALA A 122 -12.99 -6.71 9.46
CA ALA A 122 -12.31 -6.60 10.75
C ALA A 122 -12.64 -7.76 11.70
N LYS A 123 -13.90 -8.22 11.73
CA LYS A 123 -14.29 -9.39 12.54
C LYS A 123 -13.73 -10.70 11.99
N GLY A 124 -13.59 -10.81 10.67
CA GLY A 124 -12.93 -11.94 10.02
C GLY A 124 -11.44 -12.01 10.38
N LEU A 125 -10.74 -10.88 10.24
CA LEU A 125 -9.34 -10.74 10.63
C LEU A 125 -9.13 -11.03 12.13
N GLU A 126 -9.98 -10.47 13.00
CA GLU A 126 -9.93 -10.74 14.45
C GLU A 126 -10.05 -12.24 14.75
N ARG A 127 -10.95 -12.93 14.04
CA ARG A 127 -11.17 -14.38 14.23
C ARG A 127 -9.96 -15.19 13.80
N GLU A 128 -9.41 -14.94 12.64
CA GLU A 128 -8.21 -15.66 12.17
C GLU A 128 -6.98 -15.32 13.02
N GLY A 129 -6.84 -14.06 13.43
CA GLY A 129 -5.77 -13.61 14.29
C GLY A 129 -5.75 -14.31 15.66
N LYS A 130 -6.88 -14.82 16.16
CA LYS A 130 -6.91 -15.60 17.41
C LYS A 130 -6.21 -16.95 17.30
N SER A 131 -6.10 -17.51 16.10
CA SER A 131 -5.46 -18.81 15.84
C SER A 131 -4.10 -18.69 15.16
N ALA A 132 -3.70 -17.48 14.77
CA ALA A 132 -2.44 -17.26 14.09
C ALA A 132 -1.25 -17.29 15.08
N PRO A 133 -0.10 -17.86 14.67
CA PRO A 133 1.13 -17.77 15.45
C PRO A 133 1.56 -16.32 15.69
N ALA A 134 2.21 -16.04 16.82
CA ALA A 134 2.67 -14.70 17.17
C ALA A 134 3.57 -14.06 16.08
N ALA A 135 4.37 -14.88 15.40
CA ALA A 135 5.24 -14.46 14.30
C ALA A 135 4.49 -13.77 13.14
N VAL A 136 3.19 -14.06 12.94
CA VAL A 136 2.37 -13.43 11.89
C VAL A 136 2.08 -11.96 12.18
N PHE A 137 2.17 -11.53 13.44
CA PHE A 137 1.93 -10.15 13.86
C PHE A 137 3.20 -9.30 13.92
N VAL A 138 4.36 -9.87 13.64
CA VAL A 138 5.59 -9.09 13.60
C VAL A 138 5.54 -8.20 12.35
N ASP A 139 5.63 -6.88 12.56
CA ASP A 139 5.92 -5.96 11.47
C ASP A 139 7.36 -6.21 11.03
N THR A 140 7.50 -6.75 9.82
CA THR A 140 8.81 -7.10 9.24
C THR A 140 9.38 -5.94 8.46
N MET A 141 8.60 -4.91 8.11
CA MET A 141 9.04 -3.86 7.19
C MET A 141 9.74 -2.73 7.96
N THR A 142 11.04 -2.53 7.71
CA THR A 142 11.81 -1.42 8.31
C THR A 142 11.92 -0.22 7.40
N ASP A 143 11.91 -0.46 6.10
CA ASP A 143 12.17 0.50 5.04
C ASP A 143 11.09 0.41 3.96
N PRO A 144 10.95 1.44 3.11
CA PRO A 144 10.10 1.38 1.92
C PRO A 144 10.40 0.17 1.03
N ILE A 145 9.44 -0.23 0.21
CA ILE A 145 9.62 -1.39 -0.68
C ILE A 145 10.73 -1.06 -1.69
N VAL A 146 11.57 -2.06 -1.95
CA VAL A 146 12.72 -1.96 -2.85
C VAL A 146 12.28 -1.97 -4.31
N ALA A 147 11.30 -2.83 -4.61
CA ALA A 147 10.79 -3.01 -5.95
C ALA A 147 9.29 -3.25 -5.94
N LEU A 148 8.62 -2.82 -6.99
CA LEU A 148 7.21 -3.13 -7.24
C LEU A 148 7.08 -3.72 -8.64
N ARG A 149 6.81 -5.03 -8.70
CA ARG A 149 6.70 -5.81 -9.94
C ARG A 149 5.24 -5.88 -10.37
N VAL A 150 4.88 -5.26 -11.50
CA VAL A 150 3.48 -5.04 -11.92
C VAL A 150 3.17 -5.72 -13.26
N LYS A 151 2.02 -6.40 -13.33
CA LYS A 151 1.42 -6.93 -14.55
C LYS A 151 -0.07 -6.59 -14.58
N GLY A 152 -0.42 -5.55 -15.34
CA GLY A 152 -1.77 -4.99 -15.33
C GLY A 152 -2.12 -4.43 -13.95
N LYS A 153 -3.23 -4.89 -13.35
CA LYS A 153 -3.68 -4.44 -12.02
C LYS A 153 -3.10 -5.23 -10.85
N LYS A 154 -2.23 -6.20 -11.10
CA LYS A 154 -1.63 -7.05 -10.07
C LYS A 154 -0.17 -6.70 -9.91
N GLY A 155 0.33 -6.73 -8.68
CA GLY A 155 1.72 -6.50 -8.41
C GLY A 155 2.27 -7.31 -7.24
N TYR A 156 3.59 -7.32 -7.10
CA TYR A 156 4.30 -7.81 -5.93
C TYR A 156 5.22 -6.71 -5.41
N ALA A 157 4.98 -6.29 -4.17
CA ALA A 157 5.86 -5.42 -3.42
C ALA A 157 6.98 -6.25 -2.80
N LEU A 158 8.24 -5.92 -3.12
CA LEU A 158 9.42 -6.61 -2.60
C LEU A 158 10.12 -5.73 -1.58
N TYR A 159 10.41 -6.26 -0.40
CA TYR A 159 11.02 -5.50 0.69
C TYR A 159 11.97 -6.35 1.53
N HIS A 160 12.87 -5.69 2.25
CA HIS A 160 13.76 -6.31 3.21
C HIS A 160 13.11 -6.34 4.59
N GLY A 161 13.14 -7.50 5.22
CA GLY A 161 12.67 -7.74 6.57
C GLY A 161 13.67 -7.27 7.64
N ASN A 162 13.18 -6.92 8.83
CA ASN A 162 14.01 -6.68 10.01
C ASN A 162 14.80 -7.90 10.51
N ASP A 163 14.48 -9.09 10.00
CA ASP A 163 15.16 -10.35 10.29
C ASP A 163 16.22 -10.72 9.24
N GLY A 164 16.53 -9.80 8.32
CA GLY A 164 17.51 -9.99 7.26
C GLY A 164 16.98 -10.84 6.10
N LYS A 165 15.69 -11.17 6.10
CA LYS A 165 15.04 -11.93 5.02
C LYS A 165 14.40 -11.03 4.00
N ASN A 166 14.18 -11.57 2.81
CA ASN A 166 13.51 -10.90 1.72
C ASN A 166 12.06 -11.35 1.64
N TYR A 167 11.14 -10.41 1.39
CA TYR A 167 9.72 -10.71 1.34
C TYR A 167 9.06 -10.18 0.07
N ALA A 168 8.01 -10.89 -0.37
CA ALA A 168 7.04 -10.44 -1.35
C ALA A 168 5.65 -10.32 -0.72
N MET A 169 4.98 -9.21 -0.97
CA MET A 169 3.56 -9.04 -0.69
C MET A 169 2.76 -8.88 -1.97
N PRO A 170 1.71 -9.70 -2.20
CA PRO A 170 0.76 -9.49 -3.29
C PRO A 170 0.00 -8.17 -3.13
N MET A 171 -0.02 -7.38 -4.19
CA MET A 171 -0.71 -6.08 -4.28
C MET A 171 -1.68 -6.08 -5.45
N GLU A 172 -2.72 -5.26 -5.35
CA GLU A 172 -3.69 -5.02 -6.42
C GLU A 172 -3.97 -3.52 -6.56
N LEU A 173 -4.00 -3.04 -7.80
CA LEU A 173 -4.33 -1.67 -8.14
C LEU A 173 -5.85 -1.55 -8.34
N GLU A 174 -6.52 -0.79 -7.48
CA GLU A 174 -7.95 -0.51 -7.53
C GLU A 174 -8.22 0.96 -7.85
N GLY A 175 -8.57 1.25 -9.11
CA GLY A 175 -8.58 2.64 -9.57
C GLY A 175 -7.14 3.13 -9.62
N ASP A 176 -6.82 4.17 -8.85
CA ASP A 176 -5.49 4.78 -8.76
C ASP A 176 -4.79 4.48 -7.42
N GLU A 177 -5.33 3.55 -6.62
CA GLU A 177 -4.79 3.21 -5.30
C GLU A 177 -4.32 1.75 -5.24
N TRP A 178 -3.10 1.54 -4.75
CA TRP A 178 -2.61 0.20 -4.43
C TRP A 178 -3.26 -0.32 -3.17
N LYS A 179 -3.56 -1.61 -3.14
CA LYS A 179 -4.12 -2.33 -1.98
C LYS A 179 -3.38 -3.64 -1.77
N VAL A 180 -3.33 -4.09 -0.52
CA VAL A 180 -2.80 -5.42 -0.17
C VAL A 180 -3.80 -6.48 -0.62
N ALA A 181 -3.39 -7.35 -1.54
CA ALA A 181 -4.27 -8.36 -2.12
C ALA A 181 -4.37 -9.62 -1.24
N GLU A 182 -3.35 -9.92 -0.44
CA GLU A 182 -3.35 -11.05 0.48
C GLU A 182 -2.70 -10.65 1.80
N VAL A 183 -3.12 -11.26 2.92
CA VAL A 183 -2.50 -10.97 4.22
C VAL A 183 -1.24 -11.78 4.47
N VAL A 184 -0.88 -12.74 3.62
CA VAL A 184 0.30 -13.60 3.84
C VAL A 184 1.49 -13.02 3.09
N THR A 185 2.58 -12.76 3.80
CA THR A 185 3.88 -12.43 3.20
C THR A 185 4.54 -13.72 2.71
N THR A 186 5.17 -13.67 1.54
CA THR A 186 5.99 -14.77 1.02
C THR A 186 7.46 -14.45 1.24
N GLU A 187 8.16 -15.28 2.01
CA GLU A 187 9.61 -15.22 2.12
C GLU A 187 10.27 -15.61 0.78
N ILE A 188 11.26 -14.84 0.36
CA ILE A 188 12.04 -15.05 -0.85
C ILE A 188 13.45 -15.48 -0.44
N PRO A 189 13.97 -16.61 -0.96
CA PRO A 189 15.34 -17.05 -0.71
C PRO A 189 16.40 -16.12 -1.26
#